data_AF-A0A1B0Z7L1-F1
#
_entry.id   AF-A0A1B0Z7L1-F1
#
_cell.length_a   1.000
_cell.length_b   1.000
_cell.length_c   1.000
_cell.angle_alpha   90.00
_cell.angle_beta   90.00
_cell.angle_gamma   90.00
#
_symmetry.space_group_name_H-M   'P 1'
#
loop_
_entity.id
_entity.type
_entity.pdbx_description
1 polymer ?
#
loop_
_entity_poly.entity_id
_entity_poly.type
_entity_poly.pdbx_seq_one_letter_code
_entity_poly.pdbx_strand_id
1 'polypeptide(L)'
;ALMMSLPALFNIGLLLFLVMFIYAIFGMSQFAYVKKESGIDDMFNFETFPNSMICLFQITTSGGWNYLLFPILNKEPDCDPKKVHPGSSVEGDCGNPSVGIF
;
A
#
# COMPACT_ATOMS: atom_id res chain seq x y z
N ALA A 1 17.83 -29.31 11.82
CA ALA A 1 16.67 -28.57 12.37
C ALA A 1 15.96 -27.75 11.29
N LEU A 2 16.63 -26.78 10.65
CA LEU A 2 16.02 -25.88 9.64
C LEU A 2 15.28 -26.60 8.49
N MET A 3 15.89 -27.65 7.91
CA MET A 3 15.27 -28.41 6.80
C MET A 3 14.04 -29.22 7.23
N MET A 4 13.94 -29.61 8.52
CA MET A 4 12.75 -30.31 9.03
C MET A 4 11.59 -29.33 9.26
N SER A 5 11.89 -28.06 9.59
CA SER A 5 10.89 -27.00 9.72
C SER A 5 10.54 -26.31 8.39
N LEU A 6 11.31 -26.56 7.32
CA LEU A 6 11.13 -25.91 6.02
C LEU A 6 9.75 -26.17 5.38
N PRO A 7 9.19 -27.40 5.40
CA PRO A 7 7.84 -27.64 4.88
C PRO A 7 6.76 -26.86 5.64
N ALA A 8 6.90 -26.76 6.96
CA ALA A 8 5.96 -26.00 7.79
C ALA A 8 6.08 -24.49 7.53
N LEU A 9 7.32 -23.98 7.40
CA LEU A 9 7.57 -22.58 7.05
C LEU A 9 7.01 -22.20 5.68
N PHE A 10 7.11 -23.10 4.70
CA PHE A 10 6.57 -22.86 3.36
C PHE A 10 5.05 -22.68 3.36
N ASN A 11 4.31 -23.47 4.13
CA ASN A 11 2.86 -23.33 4.25
C ASN A 11 2.45 -21.98 4.85
N ILE A 12 3.16 -21.53 5.88
CA ILE A 12 2.94 -20.20 6.49
C ILE A 12 3.31 -19.10 5.50
N GLY A 13 4.44 -19.25 4.80
CA GLY A 13 4.89 -18.31 3.78
C GLY A 13 3.91 -18.18 2.60
N LEU A 14 3.32 -19.28 2.15
CA LEU A 14 2.28 -19.28 1.12
C LEU A 14 1.03 -18.54 1.58
N LEU A 15 0.57 -18.79 2.81
CA LEU A 15 -0.56 -18.08 3.39
C LEU A 15 -0.26 -16.57 3.50
N LEU A 16 0.93 -16.21 3.98
CA LEU A 16 1.36 -14.81 4.06
C LEU A 16 1.42 -14.15 2.68
N PHE A 17 1.95 -14.85 1.67
CA PHE A 17 1.98 -14.37 0.29
C PHE A 17 0.58 -14.14 -0.27
N LEU A 18 -0.36 -15.07 0.00
CA LEU A 18 -1.76 -14.90 -0.41
C LEU A 18 -2.40 -13.66 0.23
N VAL A 19 -2.16 -13.45 1.52
CA VAL A 19 -2.66 -12.24 2.23
C VAL A 19 -2.06 -10.97 1.62
N MET A 20 -0.74 -10.93 1.43
CA MET A 20 -0.08 -9.78 0.79
C MET A 20 -0.62 -9.53 -0.63
N PHE A 21 -0.86 -10.58 -1.41
CA PHE A 21 -1.41 -10.47 -2.75
C PHE A 21 -2.79 -9.79 -2.75
N ILE A 22 -3.69 -10.22 -1.85
CA ILE A 22 -5.04 -9.64 -1.72
C ILE A 22 -4.94 -8.15 -1.35
N TYR A 23 -4.13 -7.81 -0.36
CA TYR A 23 -3.95 -6.42 0.06
C TYR A 23 -3.24 -5.56 -0.99
N ALA A 24 -2.39 -6.13 -1.85
CA ALA A 24 -1.73 -5.40 -2.92
C ALA A 24 -2.76 -4.93 -3.96
N ILE A 25 -3.66 -5.83 -4.38
CA ILE A 25 -4.74 -5.50 -5.32
C ILE A 25 -5.69 -4.47 -4.71
N PHE A 26 -6.06 -4.65 -3.44
CA PHE A 26 -6.90 -3.68 -2.73
C PHE A 26 -6.24 -2.31 -2.65
N GLY A 27 -4.98 -2.26 -2.20
CA GLY A 27 -4.20 -1.03 -2.07
C GLY A 27 -4.07 -0.28 -3.40
N MET A 28 -3.86 -0.98 -4.52
CA MET A 28 -3.85 -0.34 -5.83
C MET A 28 -5.18 0.33 -6.17
N SER A 29 -6.29 -0.33 -5.89
CA SER A 29 -7.61 0.21 -6.23
C SER A 29 -8.00 1.44 -5.41
N GLN A 30 -7.48 1.55 -4.18
CA GLN A 30 -7.88 2.60 -3.24
C GLN A 30 -6.86 3.73 -3.10
N PHE A 31 -5.56 3.41 -3.22
CA PHE A 31 -4.47 4.32 -2.80
C PHE A 31 -3.51 4.70 -3.93
N ALA A 32 -3.75 4.28 -5.18
CA ALA A 32 -2.86 4.58 -6.31
C ALA A 32 -2.66 6.09 -6.55
N TYR A 33 -3.68 6.91 -6.29
CA TYR A 33 -3.66 8.34 -6.59
C TYR A 33 -3.41 9.22 -5.36
N VAL A 34 -3.17 8.62 -4.19
CA VAL A 34 -2.89 9.38 -2.96
C VAL A 34 -1.66 10.25 -3.17
N LYS A 35 -1.71 11.48 -2.65
CA LYS A 35 -0.61 12.43 -2.73
C LYS A 35 0.70 11.80 -2.24
N LYS A 36 1.75 11.90 -3.07
CA LYS A 36 3.09 11.41 -2.74
C LYS A 36 3.73 12.28 -1.66
N GLU A 37 3.72 11.81 -0.42
CA GLU A 37 4.29 12.49 0.74
C GLU A 37 4.82 11.48 1.76
N SER A 38 5.69 11.94 2.67
CA SER A 38 6.26 11.17 3.78
C SER A 38 6.97 9.88 3.34
N GLY A 39 6.24 8.77 3.19
CA GLY A 39 6.77 7.47 2.76
C GLY A 39 6.19 6.97 1.43
N ILE A 40 5.29 7.72 0.80
CA ILE A 40 4.83 7.43 -0.56
C ILE A 40 5.69 8.22 -1.54
N ASP A 41 6.49 7.51 -2.34
CA ASP A 41 7.38 8.09 -3.35
C ASP A 41 7.26 7.34 -4.69
N ASP A 42 8.19 7.53 -5.62
CA ASP A 42 8.14 6.92 -6.95
C ASP A 42 8.40 5.40 -6.96
N MET A 43 8.99 4.85 -5.90
CA MET A 43 9.29 3.42 -5.74
C MET A 43 8.36 2.74 -4.73
N PHE A 44 8.04 3.42 -3.62
CA PHE A 44 7.16 2.95 -2.56
C PHE A 44 5.77 3.60 -2.70
N ASN A 45 4.94 3.03 -3.56
CA ASN A 45 3.57 3.49 -3.77
C ASN A 45 2.62 2.35 -4.14
N PHE A 46 1.34 2.69 -4.27
CA PHE A 46 0.30 1.76 -4.68
C PHE A 46 -0.14 1.95 -6.14
N GLU A 47 0.68 2.59 -7.00
CA GLU A 47 0.33 2.83 -8.41
C GLU A 47 0.35 1.53 -9.24
N THR A 48 1.23 0.59 -8.89
CA THR A 48 1.41 -0.68 -9.60
C THR A 48 1.45 -1.86 -8.65
N PHE A 49 1.23 -3.05 -9.19
CA PHE A 49 1.23 -4.29 -8.40
C PHE A 49 2.58 -4.57 -7.73
N PRO A 50 3.73 -4.51 -8.43
CA PRO A 50 5.04 -4.71 -7.79
C PRO A 50 5.35 -3.68 -6.72
N ASN A 51 5.01 -2.39 -6.93
CA ASN A 51 5.24 -1.34 -5.94
C ASN A 51 4.41 -1.61 -4.67
N SER A 52 3.13 -1.98 -4.85
CA SER A 52 2.24 -2.34 -3.74
C SER A 52 2.77 -3.53 -2.94
N MET A 53 3.31 -4.54 -3.62
CA MET A 53 3.94 -5.71 -2.99
C MET A 53 5.16 -5.32 -2.15
N ILE A 54 6.00 -4.40 -2.64
CA ILE A 54 7.17 -3.90 -1.90
C ILE A 54 6.73 -3.15 -0.64
N CYS A 55 5.71 -2.27 -0.74
CA CYS A 55 5.14 -1.58 0.42
C CYS A 55 4.59 -2.55 1.46
N LEU A 56 3.86 -3.59 1.04
CA LEU A 56 3.29 -4.59 1.97
C LEU A 56 4.35 -5.50 2.59
N PHE A 57 5.40 -5.82 1.85
CA PHE A 57 6.56 -6.52 2.41
C PHE A 57 7.21 -5.71 3.53
N GLN A 58 7.37 -4.39 3.33
CA GLN A 58 7.88 -3.49 4.36
C GLN A 58 6.96 -3.46 5.60
N ILE A 59 5.65 -3.32 5.41
CA ILE A 59 4.65 -3.33 6.49
C ILE A 59 4.66 -4.66 7.27
N THR A 60 4.87 -5.80 6.59
CA THR A 60 4.94 -7.12 7.22
C THR A 60 6.08 -7.22 8.23
N THR A 61 7.17 -6.46 8.02
CA THR A 61 8.28 -6.34 8.98
C THR A 61 8.02 -5.27 10.05
N SER A 62 6.83 -4.67 10.08
CA SER A 62 6.43 -3.53 10.91
C SER A 62 7.27 -2.27 10.70
N GLY A 63 8.02 -2.20 9.59
CA GLY A 63 8.81 -1.04 9.22
C GLY A 63 7.98 -0.02 8.44
N GLY A 64 8.16 1.27 8.71
CA GLY A 64 7.71 2.37 7.85
C GLY A 64 6.20 2.49 7.57
N TRP A 65 5.34 1.66 8.16
CA TRP A 65 3.89 1.69 7.96
C TRP A 65 3.26 3.04 8.31
N ASN A 66 3.78 3.72 9.34
CA ASN A 66 3.34 5.06 9.72
C ASN A 66 3.48 6.07 8.56
N TYR A 67 4.59 6.01 7.83
CA TYR A 67 4.87 6.93 6.73
C TYR A 67 4.00 6.68 5.50
N LEU A 68 3.60 5.42 5.27
CA LEU A 68 2.63 5.06 4.24
C LEU A 68 1.20 5.46 4.65
N LEU A 69 0.89 5.44 5.95
CA LEU A 69 -0.43 5.78 6.46
C LEU A 69 -0.70 7.29 6.42
N PHE A 70 0.28 8.15 6.72
CA PHE A 70 0.04 9.60 6.80
C PHE A 70 -0.64 10.20 5.56
N PRO A 71 -0.18 9.94 4.32
CA PRO A 71 -0.82 10.52 3.15
C PRO A 71 -2.23 9.96 2.89
N ILE A 72 -2.50 8.72 3.31
CA ILE A 72 -3.84 8.10 3.21
C ILE A 72 -4.84 8.77 4.16
N LEU A 73 -4.36 9.36 5.26
CA LEU A 73 -5.18 10.07 6.23
C LEU A 73 -5.43 11.54 5.86
N ASN A 74 -4.71 12.08 4.87
CA ASN A 74 -4.80 13.49 4.50
C ASN A 74 -6.20 13.86 4.00
N LYS A 75 -6.65 15.05 4.41
CA LYS A 75 -7.85 15.73 3.91
C LYS A 75 -7.47 17.15 3.50
N GLU A 76 -8.41 17.88 2.90
CA GLU A 76 -8.24 19.31 2.65
C GLU A 76 -7.84 20.05 3.95
N PRO A 77 -6.86 20.97 3.92
CA PRO A 77 -6.18 21.55 2.74
C PRO A 77 -4.92 20.79 2.27
N ASP A 78 -4.55 19.67 2.89
CA ASP A 78 -3.28 18.98 2.63
C ASP A 78 -3.29 18.12 1.35
N CYS A 79 -4.48 17.84 0.80
CA CYS A 79 -4.70 17.20 -0.49
C CYS A 79 -5.70 18.00 -1.34
N ASP A 80 -5.77 17.73 -2.64
CA ASP A 80 -6.67 18.35 -3.60
C ASP A 80 -7.67 17.31 -4.14
N PRO A 81 -8.97 17.40 -3.82
CA PRO A 81 -9.97 16.45 -4.29
C PRO A 81 -10.29 16.58 -5.79
N LYS A 82 -9.79 17.62 -6.47
CA LYS A 82 -10.01 17.88 -7.90
C LYS A 82 -8.73 17.82 -8.72
N LYS A 83 -7.66 17.25 -8.15
CA LYS A 83 -6.41 17.10 -8.88
C LYS A 83 -6.60 16.24 -10.11
N VAL A 84 -6.25 16.80 -11.26
CA VAL A 84 -6.33 16.10 -12.55
C VAL A 84 -5.07 15.26 -12.74
N HIS A 85 -5.26 13.98 -13.05
CA HIS A 85 -4.18 13.04 -13.38
C HIS A 85 -4.15 12.81 -14.91
N PRO A 86 -3.14 13.34 -15.64
CA PRO A 86 -3.09 13.18 -17.09
C PRO A 86 -3.13 11.71 -17.51
N GLY A 87 -4.10 11.34 -18.36
CA GLY A 87 -4.27 9.96 -18.82
C GLY A 87 -5.12 9.04 -17.91
N SER A 88 -5.66 9.56 -16.81
CA SER A 88 -6.67 8.88 -15.99
C SER A 88 -8.00 9.66 -15.97
N SER A 89 -9.09 8.95 -15.71
CA SER A 89 -10.41 9.55 -15.47
C SER A 89 -10.70 9.79 -13.98
N VAL A 90 -9.80 9.35 -13.11
CA VAL A 90 -9.90 9.56 -11.65
C VAL A 90 -9.44 10.98 -11.33
N GLU A 91 -10.22 11.67 -10.48
CA GLU A 91 -9.91 12.99 -9.97
C GLU A 91 -9.61 12.93 -8.47
N GLY A 92 -8.67 13.76 -8.02
CA GLY A 92 -8.29 13.93 -6.64
C GLY A 92 -7.07 13.12 -6.20
N ASP A 93 -6.37 13.62 -5.19
CA ASP A 93 -5.26 12.92 -4.52
C ASP A 93 -5.43 12.76 -3.00
N CYS A 94 -6.65 12.97 -2.51
CA CYS A 94 -7.01 12.74 -1.13
C CYS A 94 -7.18 11.25 -0.84
N GLY A 95 -6.63 10.81 0.30
CA GLY A 95 -6.87 9.46 0.81
C GLY A 95 -8.22 9.32 1.50
N ASN A 96 -8.56 8.08 1.88
CA ASN A 96 -9.75 7.77 2.64
C ASN A 96 -9.36 7.24 4.03
N PRO A 97 -9.47 8.06 5.11
CA PRO A 97 -9.06 7.64 6.45
C PRO A 97 -9.83 6.43 6.99
N SER A 98 -11.08 6.24 6.59
CA SER A 98 -11.86 5.09 7.05
C SER A 98 -11.32 3.80 6.45
N VAL A 99 -11.04 3.80 5.14
CA VAL A 99 -10.50 2.64 4.43
C VAL A 99 -9.01 2.42 4.72
N GLY A 100 -8.28 3.47 5.11
CA GLY A 100 -6.86 3.35 5.49
C GLY A 100 -6.62 2.74 6.87
N ILE A 101 -7.58 2.89 7.80
CA ILE A 101 -7.45 2.41 9.19
C ILE A 101 -8.17 1.07 9.39
N PHE A 102 -9.33 0.86 8.75
CA PHE A 102 -10.17 -0.33 8.89
C PHE A 102 -9.98 -1.30 7.73
#